data_AF-A0A6J1CPI8-F1
#
_entry.id   AF-A0A6J1CPI8-F1
#
_cell.length_a   1.000
_cell.length_b   1.000
_cell.length_c   1.000
_cell.angle_alpha   90.00
_cell.angle_beta   90.00
_cell.angle_gamma   90.00
#
_symmetry.space_group_name_H-M   'P 1'
#
loop_
_entity.id
_entity.type
_entity.pdbx_description
1 polymer ?
#
loop_
_entity_poly.entity_id
_entity_poly.type
_entity_poly.pdbx_seq_one_letter_code
_entity_poly.pdbx_strand_id
1 'polypeptide(L)'
;MANSISILPLVLSLVLLNTVVPMGALSQNDAVAMICPKTRNPGFCTYVLKSTGSATDLVGLGRFTLNLAHARAGESRALARSLAAKTADPKLRERYASCSDSYNDAVSNIEDATRYLASGDYNGVNVEASAAMTNADDCEGNFTAPRPESELTKNSKTLEDICSIILVISNLLLGRV
;
A
#
# COMPACT_ATOMS: atom_id res chain seq x y z
N MET A 1 -0.54 -38.34 62.61
CA MET A 1 -0.01 -39.15 61.49
C MET A 1 -0.26 -38.38 60.22
N ALA A 2 0.81 -38.04 59.50
CA ALA A 2 0.81 -37.09 58.39
C ALA A 2 0.55 -37.77 57.05
N ASN A 3 0.02 -36.96 56.12
CA ASN A 3 0.07 -37.08 54.65
C ASN A 3 -0.85 -38.14 54.02
N SER A 4 -1.46 -37.93 52.85
CA SER A 4 -1.00 -37.12 51.72
C SER A 4 -2.17 -36.68 50.83
N ILE A 5 -2.31 -35.38 50.56
CA ILE A 5 -3.19 -34.89 49.50
C ILE A 5 -2.40 -34.97 48.20
N SER A 6 -2.87 -35.78 47.25
CA SER A 6 -2.23 -35.95 45.94
C SER A 6 -2.49 -34.70 45.08
N ILE A 7 -1.49 -33.84 44.99
CA ILE A 7 -1.53 -32.56 44.24
C ILE A 7 -1.12 -32.73 42.77
N LEU A 8 -0.91 -33.98 42.32
CA LEU A 8 -0.25 -34.30 41.06
C LEU A 8 -1.05 -34.04 39.76
N PRO A 9 -2.41 -33.99 39.71
CA PRO A 9 -3.10 -33.77 38.44
C PRO A 9 -3.38 -32.29 38.13
N LEU A 10 -3.27 -31.37 39.10
CA LEU A 10 -3.63 -29.96 38.90
C LEU A 10 -2.55 -29.13 38.19
N VAL A 11 -1.30 -29.62 38.18
CA VAL A 11 -0.17 -28.92 37.55
C VAL A 11 -0.06 -29.18 36.05
N LEU A 12 -0.73 -30.19 35.50
CA LEU A 12 -0.64 -30.52 34.07
C LEU A 12 -1.57 -29.68 33.18
N SER A 13 -2.56 -29.00 33.75
CA SER A 13 -3.52 -28.16 33.01
C SER A 13 -3.13 -26.67 32.93
N LEU A 14 -2.03 -26.25 33.57
CA LEU A 14 -1.54 -24.86 33.52
C LEU A 14 -0.49 -24.58 32.43
N VAL A 15 -0.10 -25.57 31.62
CA VAL A 15 0.87 -25.40 30.52
C VAL A 15 0.18 -25.15 29.18
N LEU A 16 -0.93 -24.41 29.20
CA LEU A 16 -1.35 -23.58 28.07
C LEU A 16 -1.03 -22.13 28.42
N LEU A 17 0.26 -21.89 28.75
CA LEU A 17 0.83 -20.56 28.59
C LEU A 17 0.62 -20.22 27.13
N ASN A 18 -0.33 -19.32 26.87
CA ASN A 18 -0.39 -18.53 25.65
C ASN A 18 1.00 -17.93 25.46
N THR A 19 1.85 -18.63 24.72
CA THR A 19 3.00 -18.02 24.08
C THR A 19 2.39 -17.12 23.01
N VAL A 20 1.89 -15.97 23.44
CA VAL A 20 1.83 -14.80 22.58
C VAL A 20 3.31 -14.53 22.31
N VAL A 21 3.85 -15.20 21.29
CA VAL A 21 5.14 -14.84 20.75
C VAL A 21 4.96 -13.36 20.42
N PRO A 22 5.71 -12.45 21.07
CA PRO A 22 5.68 -11.06 20.64
C PRO A 22 6.01 -11.16 19.16
N MET A 23 5.12 -10.73 18.27
CA MET A 23 5.51 -10.46 16.89
C MET A 23 6.65 -9.47 17.04
N GLY A 24 7.88 -9.97 16.97
CA GLY A 24 9.06 -9.17 17.14
C GLY A 24 8.93 -8.04 16.14
N ALA A 25 9.05 -6.81 16.62
CA ALA A 25 9.04 -5.64 15.76
C ALA A 25 9.98 -5.94 14.58
N LEU A 26 9.46 -5.92 13.36
CA LEU A 26 10.29 -6.15 12.18
C LEU A 26 11.32 -5.03 12.18
N SER A 27 12.60 -5.38 12.15
CA SER A 27 13.60 -4.35 11.92
C SER A 27 13.35 -3.75 10.54
N GLN A 28 13.66 -2.47 10.36
CA GLN A 28 13.48 -1.81 9.07
C GLN A 28 14.22 -2.55 7.94
N ASN A 29 15.38 -3.15 8.26
CA ASN A 29 16.15 -3.95 7.31
C ASN A 29 15.44 -5.25 6.94
N ASP A 30 14.79 -5.93 7.90
CA ASP A 30 14.03 -7.15 7.64
C ASP A 30 12.80 -6.85 6.78
N ALA A 31 12.09 -5.75 7.07
CA ALA A 31 10.97 -5.29 6.26
C ALA A 31 11.40 -5.01 4.81
N VAL A 32 12.51 -4.30 4.61
CA VAL A 32 13.07 -4.03 3.27
C VAL A 32 13.43 -5.33 2.56
N ALA A 33 14.12 -6.26 3.22
CA ALA A 33 14.52 -7.54 2.64
C ALA A 33 13.31 -8.43 2.29
N MET A 34 12.24 -8.36 3.06
CA MET A 34 11.03 -9.15 2.85
C MET A 34 10.13 -8.58 1.74
N ILE A 35 9.99 -7.25 1.70
CA ILE A 35 9.01 -6.55 0.85
C ILE A 35 9.62 -6.18 -0.50
N CYS A 36 10.72 -5.43 -0.51
CA CYS A 36 11.19 -4.74 -1.71
C CYS A 36 11.61 -5.64 -2.88
N PRO A 37 12.14 -6.86 -2.69
CA PRO A 37 12.41 -7.76 -3.82
C PRO A 37 11.17 -8.21 -4.59
N LYS A 38 9.97 -8.09 -4.00
CA LYS A 38 8.69 -8.51 -4.60
C LYS A 38 7.93 -7.36 -5.26
N THR A 39 8.47 -6.14 -5.24
CA THR A 39 7.83 -4.96 -5.82
C THR A 39 8.31 -4.72 -7.25
N ARG A 40 7.54 -3.93 -8.01
CA ARG A 40 7.89 -3.51 -9.38
C ARG A 40 9.19 -2.70 -9.43
N ASN A 41 9.47 -1.94 -8.37
CA ASN A 41 10.65 -1.10 -8.24
C ASN A 41 11.33 -1.28 -6.88
N PRO A 42 12.25 -2.25 -6.75
CA PRO A 42 12.92 -2.55 -5.48
C PRO A 42 13.74 -1.38 -4.92
N GLY A 43 14.34 -0.58 -5.80
CA GLY A 43 15.14 0.59 -5.42
C GLY A 43 14.27 1.69 -4.80
N PHE A 44 13.17 2.03 -5.47
CA PHE A 44 12.19 2.98 -4.93
C PHE A 44 11.56 2.47 -3.63
N CYS A 45 11.19 1.19 -3.57
CA CYS A 45 10.69 0.59 -2.33
C CYS A 45 11.68 0.74 -1.17
N THR A 46 12.96 0.47 -1.41
CA THR A 46 14.00 0.62 -0.38
C THR A 46 14.08 2.07 0.11
N TYR A 47 14.02 3.04 -0.80
CA TYR A 47 13.99 4.45 -0.45
C TYR A 47 12.78 4.80 0.43
N VAL A 48 11.57 4.39 0.01
CA VAL A 48 10.32 4.62 0.73
C VAL A 48 10.37 3.98 2.13
N LEU A 49 10.68 2.68 2.22
CA LEU A 49 10.63 1.97 3.50
C LEU A 49 11.72 2.43 4.48
N LYS A 50 12.86 2.94 4.00
CA LYS A 50 13.88 3.55 4.87
C LYS A 50 13.46 4.89 5.46
N SER A 51 12.53 5.61 4.82
CA SER A 51 12.01 6.89 5.29
C SER A 51 10.90 6.78 6.35
N THR A 52 10.44 5.56 6.65
CA THR A 52 9.29 5.31 7.53
C THR A 52 9.52 5.64 9.01
N GLY A 53 10.78 5.85 9.42
CA GLY A 53 11.14 6.13 10.80
C GLY A 53 10.76 4.98 11.75
N SER A 54 9.68 5.19 12.53
CA SER A 54 9.25 4.33 13.64
C SER A 54 8.20 3.27 13.27
N ALA A 55 7.78 3.16 12.01
CA ALA A 55 6.85 2.08 11.62
C ALA A 55 7.59 0.73 11.62
N THR A 56 7.25 -0.13 12.58
CA THR A 56 7.97 -1.39 12.82
C THR A 56 7.15 -2.64 12.50
N ASP A 57 5.87 -2.51 12.16
CA ASP A 57 5.02 -3.64 11.78
C ASP A 57 4.41 -3.44 10.38
N LEU A 58 3.94 -4.54 9.78
CA LEU A 58 3.38 -4.52 8.42
C LEU A 58 2.15 -3.59 8.31
N VAL A 59 1.35 -3.48 9.37
CA VAL A 59 0.19 -2.58 9.41
C VAL A 59 0.64 -1.12 9.40
N GLY A 60 1.65 -0.76 10.19
CA GLY A 60 2.25 0.57 10.20
C GLY A 60 2.87 0.94 8.86
N LEU A 61 3.60 0.00 8.24
CA LEU A 61 4.16 0.18 6.90
C LEU A 61 3.06 0.35 5.85
N GLY A 62 2.00 -0.46 5.89
CA GLY A 62 0.85 -0.36 4.99
C GLY A 62 0.14 1.00 5.11
N ARG A 63 -0.06 1.49 6.33
CA ARG A 63 -0.66 2.82 6.56
C ARG A 63 0.23 3.94 6.04
N PHE A 64 1.55 3.85 6.24
CA PHE A 64 2.49 4.83 5.72
C PHE A 64 2.46 4.87 4.18
N THR A 65 2.51 3.72 3.52
CA THR A 65 2.51 3.66 2.05
C THR A 65 1.16 4.05 1.45
N LEU A 66 0.03 3.75 2.10
CA LEU A 66 -1.29 4.25 1.70
C LEU A 66 -1.39 5.78 1.78
N ASN A 67 -0.87 6.40 2.84
CA ASN A 67 -0.83 7.86 2.94
C ASN A 67 0.02 8.48 1.83
N LEU A 68 1.15 7.85 1.50
CA LEU A 68 2.00 8.30 0.39
C LEU A 68 1.29 8.15 -0.96
N ALA A 69 0.57 7.05 -1.18
CA ALA A 69 -0.24 6.83 -2.38
C ALA A 69 -1.33 7.90 -2.51
N HIS A 70 -2.06 8.18 -1.42
CA HIS A 70 -3.14 9.18 -1.38
C HIS A 70 -2.63 10.57 -1.77
N ALA A 71 -1.50 10.99 -1.19
CA ALA A 71 -0.85 12.25 -1.52
C ALA A 71 -0.50 12.33 -3.01
N ARG A 72 0.14 11.28 -3.57
CA ARG A 72 0.52 11.25 -4.99
C ARG A 72 -0.69 11.24 -5.93
N ALA A 73 -1.72 10.45 -5.63
CA ALA A 73 -2.95 10.43 -6.42
C ALA A 73 -3.64 11.81 -6.39
N GLY A 74 -3.68 12.46 -5.22
CA GLY A 74 -4.22 13.81 -5.06
C GLY A 74 -3.45 14.88 -5.85
N GLU A 75 -2.12 14.84 -5.81
CA GLU A 75 -1.25 15.72 -6.60
C GLU A 75 -1.46 15.53 -8.10
N SER A 76 -1.53 14.28 -8.57
CA SER A 76 -1.80 13.96 -9.97
C SER A 76 -3.16 14.43 -10.44
N ARG A 77 -4.21 14.22 -9.63
CA ARG A 77 -5.55 14.74 -9.92
C ARG A 77 -5.52 16.26 -10.10
N ALA A 78 -4.86 16.96 -9.18
CA ALA A 78 -4.75 18.42 -9.26
C ALA A 78 -3.96 18.89 -10.49
N LEU A 79 -2.88 18.19 -10.82
CA LEU A 79 -2.08 18.47 -12.02
C LEU A 79 -2.89 18.24 -13.31
N ALA A 80 -3.57 17.10 -13.43
CA ALA A 80 -4.42 16.76 -14.57
C ALA A 80 -5.51 17.82 -14.78
N ARG A 81 -6.23 18.19 -13.71
CA ARG A 81 -7.22 19.26 -13.75
C ARG A 81 -6.63 20.60 -14.17
N SER A 82 -5.45 20.97 -13.67
CA SER A 82 -4.75 22.21 -14.08
C SER A 82 -4.37 22.19 -15.56
N LEU A 83 -3.88 21.06 -16.07
CA LEU A 83 -3.51 20.91 -17.48
C LEU A 83 -4.73 20.99 -18.41
N ALA A 84 -5.85 20.36 -18.02
CA ALA A 84 -7.12 20.46 -18.75
C ALA A 84 -7.61 21.91 -18.87
N ALA A 85 -7.45 22.72 -17.83
CA ALA A 85 -7.87 24.12 -17.82
C ALA A 85 -6.97 25.05 -18.65
N LYS A 86 -5.69 24.69 -18.86
CA LYS A 86 -4.69 25.53 -19.52
C LYS A 86 -4.52 25.26 -21.01
N THR A 87 -4.84 24.05 -21.46
CA THR A 87 -4.66 23.68 -22.87
C THR A 87 -5.72 24.28 -23.77
N ALA A 88 -5.31 24.76 -24.94
CA ALA A 88 -6.22 25.22 -26.00
C ALA A 88 -6.68 24.07 -26.93
N ASP A 89 -6.00 22.93 -26.90
CA ASP A 89 -6.35 21.75 -27.71
C ASP A 89 -7.53 21.00 -27.05
N PRO A 90 -8.71 20.91 -27.71
CA PRO A 90 -9.87 20.22 -27.15
C PRO A 90 -9.63 18.75 -26.85
N LYS A 91 -8.83 18.04 -27.66
CA LYS A 91 -8.53 16.61 -27.45
C LYS A 91 -7.61 16.42 -26.25
N LEU A 92 -6.61 17.28 -26.09
CA LEU A 92 -5.76 17.24 -24.89
C LEU A 92 -6.56 17.59 -23.62
N ARG A 93 -7.49 18.54 -23.72
CA ARG A 93 -8.38 18.89 -22.59
C ARG A 93 -9.20 17.69 -22.13
N GLU A 94 -9.79 16.96 -23.06
CA GLU A 94 -10.56 15.73 -22.78
C GLU A 94 -9.69 14.64 -22.13
N ARG A 95 -8.49 14.41 -22.68
CA ARG A 95 -7.53 13.44 -22.10
C ARG A 95 -7.13 13.80 -20.66
N TYR A 96 -6.83 15.07 -20.40
CA TYR A 96 -6.49 15.52 -19.04
C TYR A 96 -7.69 15.48 -18.08
N ALA A 97 -8.91 15.73 -18.57
CA ALA A 97 -10.12 15.54 -17.76
C ALA A 97 -10.31 14.06 -17.38
N SER A 98 -10.19 13.14 -18.34
CA SER A 98 -10.24 11.70 -18.11
C SER A 98 -9.18 11.24 -17.10
N CYS A 99 -7.95 11.74 -17.21
CA CYS A 99 -6.91 11.51 -16.20
C CYS A 99 -7.30 12.02 -14.81
N SER A 100 -7.89 13.23 -14.73
CA SER A 100 -8.35 13.76 -13.44
C SER A 100 -9.41 12.87 -12.80
N ASP A 101 -10.33 12.33 -13.59
CA ASP A 101 -11.37 11.41 -13.12
C ASP A 101 -10.77 10.08 -12.66
N SER A 102 -9.85 9.51 -13.46
CA SER A 102 -9.14 8.27 -13.10
C SER A 102 -8.36 8.43 -11.78
N TYR A 103 -7.65 9.55 -11.58
CA TYR A 103 -6.97 9.83 -10.32
C TYR A 103 -7.93 10.12 -9.15
N ASN A 104 -9.14 10.62 -9.41
CA ASN A 104 -10.17 10.75 -8.40
C ASN A 104 -10.66 9.37 -7.91
N ASP A 105 -10.82 8.43 -8.82
CA ASP A 105 -11.18 7.06 -8.48
C ASP A 105 -10.03 6.37 -7.73
N ALA A 106 -8.78 6.56 -8.17
CA ALA A 106 -7.61 6.07 -7.43
C ALA A 106 -7.54 6.61 -5.98
N VAL A 107 -7.83 7.91 -5.76
CA VAL A 107 -7.94 8.50 -4.41
C VAL A 107 -9.00 7.75 -3.59
N SER A 108 -10.17 7.52 -4.17
CA SER A 108 -11.28 6.81 -3.50
C SER A 108 -10.87 5.38 -3.13
N ASN A 109 -10.28 4.62 -4.06
CA ASN A 109 -9.77 3.28 -3.77
C ASN A 109 -8.74 3.28 -2.63
N ILE A 110 -7.83 4.25 -2.59
CA ILE A 110 -6.83 4.35 -1.51
C ILE A 110 -7.48 4.66 -0.15
N GLU A 111 -8.53 5.48 -0.13
CA GLU A 111 -9.32 5.74 1.08
C GLU A 111 -10.05 4.49 1.57
N ASP A 112 -10.59 3.68 0.65
CA ASP A 112 -11.22 2.40 0.93
C ASP A 112 -10.20 1.39 1.47
N ALA A 113 -9.04 1.26 0.82
CA ALA A 113 -7.91 0.45 1.30
C ALA A 113 -7.47 0.86 2.70
N THR A 114 -7.47 2.16 3.01
CA THR A 114 -7.15 2.67 4.36
C THR A 114 -8.16 2.20 5.41
N ARG A 115 -9.45 2.21 5.07
CA ARG A 115 -10.51 1.67 5.96
C ARG A 115 -10.38 0.16 6.12
N TYR A 116 -10.13 -0.57 5.05
CA TYR A 116 -9.92 -2.01 5.09
C TYR A 116 -8.73 -2.40 5.95
N LEU A 117 -7.59 -1.71 5.82
CA LEU A 117 -6.41 -1.91 6.66
C LEU A 117 -6.73 -1.72 8.15
N ALA A 118 -7.50 -0.68 8.49
CA ALA A 118 -7.91 -0.41 9.87
C ALA A 118 -8.84 -1.49 10.45
N SER A 119 -9.66 -2.12 9.60
CA SER A 119 -10.55 -3.22 9.98
C SER A 119 -9.91 -4.61 9.94
N GLY A 120 -8.68 -4.72 9.42
CA GLY A 120 -7.99 -6.00 9.24
C GLY A 120 -8.37 -6.77 7.96
N ASP A 121 -9.15 -6.16 7.05
CA ASP A 121 -9.48 -6.75 5.75
C ASP A 121 -8.33 -6.54 4.75
N TYR A 122 -7.29 -7.34 4.86
CA TYR A 122 -6.12 -7.23 3.99
C TYR A 122 -6.39 -7.67 2.55
N ASN A 123 -7.46 -8.43 2.29
CA ASN A 123 -7.87 -8.74 0.93
C ASN A 123 -8.52 -7.52 0.27
N GLY A 124 -9.35 -6.77 1.01
CA GLY A 124 -9.86 -5.47 0.60
C GLY A 124 -8.73 -4.48 0.28
N VAL A 125 -7.69 -4.40 1.12
CA VAL A 125 -6.50 -3.59 0.83
C VAL A 125 -5.87 -3.97 -0.51
N ASN A 126 -5.73 -5.26 -0.80
CA ASN A 126 -5.13 -5.76 -2.03
C ASN A 126 -5.94 -5.40 -3.28
N VAL A 127 -7.26 -5.60 -3.21
CA VAL A 127 -8.20 -5.29 -4.31
C VAL A 127 -8.17 -3.80 -4.62
N GLU A 128 -8.32 -2.96 -3.60
CA GLU A 128 -8.37 -1.51 -3.78
C GLU A 128 -7.02 -0.92 -4.22
N ALA A 129 -5.89 -1.43 -3.70
CA ALA A 129 -4.58 -1.01 -4.18
C ALA A 129 -4.33 -1.41 -5.65
N SER A 130 -4.87 -2.55 -6.09
CA SER A 130 -4.83 -2.97 -7.50
C SER A 130 -5.68 -2.06 -8.37
N ALA A 131 -6.89 -1.71 -7.92
CA ALA A 131 -7.76 -0.77 -8.62
C ALA A 131 -7.12 0.62 -8.77
N ALA A 132 -6.51 1.14 -7.70
CA ALA A 132 -5.76 2.40 -7.74
C ALA A 132 -4.59 2.36 -8.75
N MET A 133 -3.90 1.22 -8.86
CA MET A 133 -2.84 1.00 -9.86
C MET A 133 -3.39 1.00 -11.28
N THR A 134 -4.52 0.34 -11.53
CA THR A 134 -5.21 0.36 -12.84
C THR A 134 -5.64 1.76 -13.23
N ASN A 135 -6.23 2.51 -12.31
CA ASN A 135 -6.66 3.89 -12.55
C ASN A 135 -5.48 4.82 -12.89
N ALA A 136 -4.29 4.56 -12.35
CA ALA A 136 -3.07 5.29 -12.74
C ALA A 136 -2.65 4.97 -14.19
N ASP A 137 -2.70 3.69 -14.59
CA ASP A 137 -2.36 3.25 -15.95
C ASP A 137 -3.40 3.73 -17.00
N ASP A 138 -4.69 3.78 -16.64
CA ASP A 138 -5.76 4.27 -17.51
C ASP A 138 -5.54 5.74 -17.94
N CYS A 139 -5.02 6.58 -17.04
CA CYS A 139 -4.59 7.93 -17.42
C CYS A 139 -3.52 7.90 -18.51
N GLU A 140 -2.53 7.02 -18.40
CA GLU A 140 -1.47 6.88 -19.38
C GLU A 140 -2.00 6.31 -20.72
N GLY A 141 -3.01 5.45 -20.68
CA GLY A 141 -3.68 4.86 -21.86
C GLY A 141 -4.39 5.89 -22.75
N ASN A 142 -4.75 7.05 -22.19
CA ASN A 142 -5.37 8.15 -22.96
C ASN A 142 -4.41 8.85 -23.93
N PHE A 143 -3.09 8.61 -23.84
CA PHE A 143 -2.08 9.25 -24.69
C PHE A 143 -1.58 8.30 -25.79
N THR A 144 -1.62 8.78 -27.04
CA THR A 144 -1.09 8.07 -28.21
C THR A 144 0.44 7.95 -28.13
N ALA A 145 0.98 6.79 -28.51
CA ALA A 145 2.42 6.60 -28.59
C ALA A 145 3.05 7.41 -29.75
N PRO A 146 4.28 7.95 -29.57
CA PRO A 146 5.07 7.94 -28.34
C PRO A 146 4.49 8.92 -27.31
N ARG A 147 4.36 8.46 -26.06
CA ARG A 147 3.86 9.29 -24.96
C ARG A 147 4.98 10.27 -24.58
N PRO A 148 4.76 11.60 -24.65
CA PRO A 148 5.75 12.54 -24.15
C PRO A 148 5.93 12.30 -22.65
N GLU A 149 7.18 12.17 -22.20
CA GLU A 149 7.47 12.07 -20.78
C GLU A 149 6.98 13.35 -20.11
N SER A 150 5.95 13.21 -19.28
CA SER A 150 5.28 14.31 -18.60
C SER A 150 5.32 14.10 -17.10
N GLU A 151 5.10 15.18 -16.34
CA GLU A 151 4.95 15.07 -14.89
C GLU A 151 3.78 14.15 -14.50
N LEU A 152 2.72 14.07 -15.32
CA LEU A 152 1.65 13.08 -15.12
C LEU A 152 2.16 11.65 -15.27
N THR A 153 2.92 11.36 -16.34
CA THR A 153 3.51 10.04 -16.58
C THR A 153 4.47 9.61 -15.49
N LYS A 154 5.24 10.54 -14.93
CA LYS A 154 6.10 10.26 -13.77
C LYS A 154 5.28 9.96 -12.53
N ASN A 155 4.21 10.72 -12.30
CA ASN A 155 3.35 10.49 -11.16
C ASN A 155 2.58 9.17 -11.27
N SER A 156 2.10 8.78 -12.46
CA SER A 156 1.41 7.51 -12.70
C SER A 156 2.33 6.35 -12.32
N LYS A 157 3.56 6.33 -12.85
CA LYS A 157 4.58 5.32 -12.50
C LYS A 157 4.90 5.30 -11.01
N THR A 158 5.04 6.48 -10.41
CA THR A 158 5.32 6.59 -8.96
C THR A 158 4.17 6.03 -8.14
N LEU A 159 2.91 6.32 -8.50
CA LEU A 159 1.74 5.80 -7.81
C LEU A 159 1.66 4.28 -7.96
N GLU A 160 1.87 3.74 -9.16
CA GLU A 160 1.90 2.29 -9.37
C GLU A 160 3.02 1.61 -8.56
N ASP A 161 4.20 2.22 -8.46
CA ASP A 161 5.31 1.71 -7.64
C ASP A 161 4.94 1.71 -6.14
N ILE A 162 4.24 2.74 -5.65
CA ILE A 162 3.72 2.76 -4.27
C ILE A 162 2.65 1.68 -4.07
N CYS A 163 1.68 1.56 -4.99
CA CYS A 163 0.66 0.53 -4.96
C CYS A 163 1.27 -0.88 -4.97
N SER A 164 2.34 -1.11 -5.73
CA SER A 164 3.06 -2.38 -5.71
C SER A 164 3.62 -2.72 -4.32
N ILE A 165 4.12 -1.73 -3.57
CA ILE A 165 4.56 -1.94 -2.17
C ILE A 165 3.36 -2.32 -1.29
N ILE A 166 2.23 -1.63 -1.43
CA ILE A 166 0.98 -1.91 -0.68
C ILE A 166 0.49 -3.35 -0.97
N LEU A 167 0.51 -3.78 -2.22
CA LEU A 167 0.11 -5.13 -2.62
C LEU A 167 0.98 -6.20 -1.94
N VAL A 168 2.30 -6.03 -1.92
CA VAL A 168 3.20 -6.95 -1.22
C VAL A 168 2.91 -6.97 0.28
N ILE A 169 2.76 -5.80 0.91
CA ILE A 169 2.43 -5.72 2.35
C ILE A 169 1.11 -6.43 2.65
N SER A 170 0.07 -6.21 1.84
CA SER A 170 -1.24 -6.87 2.02
C SER A 170 -1.15 -8.39 1.88
N ASN A 171 -0.34 -8.90 0.95
CA ASN A 171 -0.13 -10.34 0.79
C ASN A 171 0.59 -10.95 2.00
N LEU A 172 1.61 -10.27 2.53
CA LEU A 172 2.30 -10.70 3.75
C LEU A 172 1.36 -10.73 4.95
N LEU A 173 0.50 -9.72 5.10
CA LEU A 173 -0.53 -9.67 6.15
C LEU A 173 -1.57 -10.80 6.01
N LEU A 174 -1.83 -11.29 4.79
CA LEU A 174 -2.67 -12.45 4.51
C LEU A 174 -1.94 -13.79 4.70
N GLY A 175 -0.63 -13.79 4.98
CA GLY A 175 0.19 -15.00 5.01
C GLY A 175 0.43 -15.63 3.62
N ARG A 176 0.21 -14.88 2.54
CA ARG A 176 0.53 -15.30 1.17
C ARG A 176 1.99 -14.93 0.89
N VAL A 177 2.86 -15.95 0.83
CA VAL A 177 4.32 -15.81 0.58
C VAL A 177 4.66 -15.97 -0.89
#